data_AF-A0A6N4TE42-F1
#
_entry.id   AF-A0A6N4TE42-F1
#
_cell.length_a   1.000
_cell.length_b   1.000
_cell.length_c   1.000
_cell.angle_alpha   90.00
_cell.angle_beta   90.00
_cell.angle_gamma   90.00
#
_symmetry.space_group_name_H-M   'P 1'
#
loop_
_entity.id
_entity.type
_entity.pdbx_description
1 polymer ?
#
loop_
_entity_poly.entity_id
_entity_poly.type
_entity_poly.pdbx_seq_one_letter_code
_entity_poly.pdbx_strand_id
1 'polypeptide(L)' 'MRIKNVDFDKKLRNDLVHIMKIENEPESIKELDKWINEAGIDEVSKKIVELYTIHAIED' A
#
# COMPACT_ATOMS: atom_id res chain seq x y z
N MET A 1 -20.54 -1.79 -11.15
CA MET A 1 -19.78 -0.54 -11.35
C MET A 1 -19.12 -0.20 -10.02
N ARG A 2 -17.81 -0.41 -9.84
CA ARG A 2 -17.13 0.09 -8.63
C ARG A 2 -17.12 1.61 -8.73
N ILE A 3 -17.74 2.29 -7.78
CA ILE A 3 -17.57 3.74 -7.62
C ILE A 3 -16.11 3.91 -7.20
N LYS A 4 -15.26 4.38 -8.13
CA LYS A 4 -13.86 4.70 -7.80
C LYS A 4 -13.90 5.88 -6.83
N ASN A 5 -13.66 5.59 -5.55
CA ASN A 5 -13.59 6.62 -4.54
C ASN A 5 -12.13 7.10 -4.50
N VAL A 6 -11.79 7.99 -5.43
CA VAL A 6 -10.41 8.43 -5.70
C VAL A 6 -9.75 8.99 -4.43
N ASP A 7 -10.53 9.62 -3.56
CA ASP A 7 -10.05 10.11 -2.26
C ASP A 7 -9.66 8.97 -1.30
N PHE A 8 -10.41 7.86 -1.32
CA PHE A 8 -10.09 6.68 -0.53
C PHE A 8 -8.82 5.99 -1.04
N ASP A 9 -8.69 5.81 -2.36
CA ASP A 9 -7.51 5.19 -2.95
C ASP A 9 -6.25 6.01 -2.66
N LYS A 10 -6.35 7.34 -2.74
CA LYS A 10 -5.25 8.24 -2.41
C LYS A 10 -4.84 8.14 -0.93
N LYS A 11 -5.82 8.07 -0.03
CA LYS A 11 -5.54 7.90 1.41
C LYS A 11 -4.87 6.55 1.68
N LEU A 12 -5.42 5.48 1.12
CA LEU A 12 -4.88 4.13 1.31
C LEU A 12 -3.45 4.02 0.80
N ARG A 13 -3.14 4.63 -0.36
CA ARG A 13 -1.77 4.70 -0.88
C ARG A 13 -0.82 5.37 0.12
N ASN A 14 -1.22 6.50 0.70
CA ASN A 14 -0.41 7.20 1.70
C ASN A 14 -0.23 6.36 2.97
N ASP A 15 -1.27 5.67 3.41
CA ASP A 15 -1.19 4.78 4.57
C ASP A 15 -0.20 3.62 4.30
N LEU A 16 -0.18 3.06 3.08
CA LEU A 16 0.80 2.03 2.69
C LEU A 16 2.24 2.53 2.69
N VAL A 17 2.48 3.74 2.16
CA VAL A 17 3.81 4.39 2.22
C VAL A 17 4.27 4.52 3.67
N HIS A 18 3.37 4.89 4.59
CA HIS A 18 3.68 5.03 6.01
C HIS A 18 3.92 3.69 6.71
N ILE A 19 3.08 2.67 6.46
CA ILE A 19 3.23 1.32 7.01
C ILE A 19 4.58 0.71 6.61
N MET A 20 4.96 0.91 5.34
CA MET A 20 6.23 0.42 4.82
C MET A 20 7.43 1.26 5.25
N LYS A 21 7.21 2.44 5.85
CA LYS A 21 8.24 3.41 6.27
C LYS A 21 9.14 3.89 5.13
N ILE A 22 8.57 4.08 3.94
CA ILE A 22 9.29 4.43 2.70
C ILE A 22 9.11 5.90 2.29
N GLU A 23 8.66 6.78 3.20
CA GLU A 23 8.35 8.19 2.90
C GLU A 23 9.51 8.96 2.26
N ASN A 24 10.74 8.60 2.63
CA ASN A 24 11.96 9.24 2.15
C ASN A 24 12.66 8.44 1.02
N GLU A 25 12.02 7.39 0.52
CA GLU A 25 12.57 6.49 -0.49
C GLU A 25 11.78 6.60 -1.81
N PRO A 26 12.16 7.54 -2.70
CA PRO A 26 11.37 7.84 -3.90
C PRO A 26 11.30 6.66 -4.88
N GLU A 27 12.32 5.81 -4.94
CA GLU A 27 12.32 4.62 -5.79
C GLU A 27 11.37 3.55 -5.23
N SER A 28 11.38 3.31 -3.91
CA SER A 28 10.44 2.42 -3.24
C SER A 28 8.98 2.87 -3.40
N ILE A 29 8.73 4.19 -3.36
CA ILE A 29 7.39 4.76 -3.63
C ILE A 29 6.96 4.50 -5.09
N LYS A 30 7.88 4.65 -6.06
CA LYS A 30 7.57 4.35 -7.48
C LYS A 30 7.25 2.87 -7.69
N GLU A 31 7.96 1.97 -7.02
CA GLU A 31 7.68 0.54 -7.11
C GLU A 31 6.30 0.20 -6.52
N LEU A 32 5.95 0.79 -5.38
CA LEU A 32 4.61 0.68 -4.80
C LEU A 32 3.53 1.18 -5.77
N ASP A 33 3.74 2.33 -6.42
CA ASP A 33 2.82 2.87 -7.41
C ASP A 33 2.66 1.95 -8.62
N LYS A 34 3.76 1.34 -9.07
CA LYS A 34 3.73 0.36 -10.15
C LYS A 34 2.87 -0.84 -9.77
N TRP A 35 3.06 -1.40 -8.57
CA TRP A 35 2.24 -2.52 -8.09
C TRP A 35 0.76 -2.14 -7.96
N ILE A 36 0.46 -0.94 -7.46
CA ILE A 36 -0.93 -0.46 -7.36
C ILE A 36 -1.55 -0.33 -8.75
N ASN A 37 -0.80 0.13 -9.75
CA ASN A 37 -1.29 0.24 -11.12
C ASN A 37 -1.51 -1.13 -11.78
N GLU A 38 -0.68 -2.13 -11.47
CA GLU A 38 -0.75 -3.47 -12.06
C GLU A 38 -1.82 -4.36 -11.39
N ALA A 39 -1.88 -4.39 -10.06
CA ALA A 39 -2.75 -5.29 -9.29
C ALA A 39 -3.98 -4.60 -8.69
N GLY A 40 -3.96 -3.27 -8.57
CA GLY A 40 -5.00 -2.51 -7.88
C GLY A 40 -4.72 -2.35 -6.38
N ILE A 41 -5.18 -1.23 -5.84
CA ILE A 41 -4.83 -0.81 -4.48
C ILE A 41 -5.36 -1.75 -3.39
N ASP A 42 -6.55 -2.35 -3.60
CA ASP A 42 -7.13 -3.30 -2.66
C ASP A 42 -6.22 -4.54 -2.48
N GLU A 43 -5.74 -5.11 -3.58
CA GLU A 43 -4.91 -6.32 -3.53
C GLU A 43 -3.53 -6.02 -2.92
N VAL A 44 -2.92 -4.91 -3.32
CA VAL A 44 -1.63 -4.47 -2.78
C VAL A 44 -1.74 -4.19 -1.28
N SER A 45 -2.80 -3.50 -0.85
CA SER A 45 -3.02 -3.20 0.56
C SER A 45 -3.17 -4.46 1.42
N LYS A 46 -3.92 -5.46 0.92
CA LYS A 46 -4.09 -6.74 1.62
C LYS A 46 -2.76 -7.46 1.80
N LYS A 47 -1.94 -7.56 0.75
CA LYS A 47 -0.63 -8.22 0.81
C LYS A 47 0.32 -7.52 1.78
N ILE A 48 0.38 -6.18 1.74
CA ILE A 48 1.23 -5.41 2.65
C ILE A 48 0.76 -5.60 4.10
N VAL A 49 -0.53 -5.47 4.38
CA VAL A 49 -1.06 -5.70 5.73
C VAL A 49 -0.76 -7.13 6.20
N GLU A 50 -0.94 -8.15 5.35
CA GLU A 50 -0.59 -9.55 5.69
C GLU A 50 0.90 -9.68 6.06
N LEU A 51 1.82 -9.13 5.26
CA LEU A 51 3.26 -9.17 5.53
C LEU A 51 3.62 -8.51 6.87
N TYR A 52 3.06 -7.34 7.16
CA TYR A 52 3.40 -6.57 8.37
C TYR A 52 2.64 -7.04 9.62
N THR A 53 1.50 -7.72 9.47
CA THR A 53 0.75 -8.30 10.60
C THR A 53 1.44 -9.57 11.12
N ILE A 54 2.06 -10.37 10.24
CA ILE A 54 2.80 -11.57 10.65
C ILE A 54 4.01 -11.21 11.51
N HIS A 55 4.70 -10.11 11.21
CA HIS A 55 5.84 -9.63 11.99
C HIS A 55 5.46 -9.06 13.37
N ALA A 56 4.18 -8.77 13.63
CA ALA A 56 3.73 -8.24 14.92
C ALA A 56 3.47 -9.32 15.99
N ILE A 57 3.57 -10.60 15.63
CA ILE A 57 3.31 -11.74 16.53
C ILE A 57 4.62 -12.36 17.06
N GLU A 58 5.78 -11.95 16.53
CA GLU A 58 7.09 -12.52 16.88
C GLU A 58 7.91 -11.66 17.87
N ASP A 59 7.31 -10.65 18.52
CA ASP A 59 7.89 -9.88 19.64
C ASP A 59 7.18 -10.16 20.98
#